data_AF-A0A6H1RFM0-F1
#
_entry.id   AF-A0A6H1RFM0-F1
#
_cell.length_a   1.000
_cell.length_b   1.000
_cell.length_c   1.000
_cell.angle_alpha   90.00
_cell.angle_beta   90.00
_cell.angle_gamma   90.00
#
_symmetry.space_group_name_H-M   'P 1'
#
loop_
_entity.id
_entity.type
_entity.pdbx_description
1 polymer ?
#
loop_
_entity_poly.entity_id
_entity_poly.type
_entity_poly.pdbx_seq_one_letter_code
_entity_poly.pdbx_strand_id
1 'polypeptide(L)'
;MGRPPRSSPIGNNFVLLRVPSPGQAGPLELAYVEGVAEIRYIDDKKALAAHVTAWARLSAAALNFAETRKFLAQVAREFKE
;
A
#
# COMPACT_ATOMS: atom_id res chain seq x y z
N MET A 1 8.96 -4.77 -32.57
CA MET A 1 9.19 -5.05 -31.14
C MET A 1 8.79 -3.82 -30.33
N GLY A 2 7.68 -3.89 -29.59
CA GLY A 2 7.21 -2.78 -28.76
C GLY A 2 8.03 -2.68 -27.48
N ARG A 3 8.48 -1.47 -27.15
CA ARG A 3 9.16 -1.17 -25.88
C ARG A 3 8.22 -1.50 -24.71
N PRO A 4 8.65 -2.21 -23.65
CA PRO A 4 7.78 -2.47 -22.51
C PRO A 4 7.34 -1.14 -21.91
N PRO A 5 6.07 -1.01 -21.47
CA PRO A 5 5.60 0.20 -20.82
C PRO A 5 6.49 0.46 -19.60
N ARG A 6 7.09 1.65 -19.54
CA ARG A 6 7.80 2.10 -18.35
C ARG A 6 6.74 2.24 -17.26
N SER A 7 6.85 1.44 -16.21
CA SER A 7 6.06 1.66 -14.99
C SER A 7 6.34 3.09 -14.51
N SER A 8 5.33 3.95 -14.59
CA SER A 8 5.38 5.29 -14.04
C SER A 8 5.42 5.16 -12.51
N PRO A 9 6.43 5.73 -11.81
CA PRO A 9 6.57 5.58 -10.37
C PRO A 9 5.50 6.31 -9.53
N ILE A 10 4.49 6.94 -10.17
CA ILE A 10 3.55 7.86 -9.52
C ILE A 10 2.22 7.19 -9.12
N GLY A 11 2.01 5.91 -9.42
CA GLY A 11 0.78 5.24 -9.01
C GLY A 11 0.92 3.74 -8.92
N ASN A 12 1.69 3.24 -7.95
CA ASN A 12 1.56 1.83 -7.57
C ASN A 12 0.43 1.72 -6.53
N ASN A 13 -0.80 2.05 -6.95
CA ASN A 13 -1.97 1.93 -6.11
C ASN A 13 -2.30 0.44 -5.97
N PHE A 14 -2.15 -0.07 -4.75
CA PHE A 14 -2.53 -1.44 -4.42
C PHE A 14 -3.29 -1.46 -3.10
N VAL A 15 -4.19 -2.44 -2.98
CA VAL A 15 -4.87 -2.77 -1.73
C VAL A 15 -4.36 -4.13 -1.27
N LEU A 16 -3.81 -4.19 -0.07
CA LEU A 16 -3.40 -5.44 0.55
C LEU A 16 -4.56 -5.99 1.38
N LEU A 17 -5.10 -7.14 0.98
CA LEU A 17 -6.17 -7.84 1.67
C LEU A 17 -5.57 -8.98 2.50
N ARG A 18 -5.74 -8.89 3.82
CA ARG A 18 -5.35 -9.92 4.78
C ARG A 18 -6.56 -10.30 5.61
N VAL A 19 -7.12 -11.47 5.32
CA VAL A 19 -8.27 -11.99 6.05
C VAL A 19 -7.80 -13.15 6.92
N PRO A 20 -7.80 -12.99 8.26
CA PRO A 20 -7.53 -14.11 9.16
C PRO A 20 -8.69 -15.10 9.04
N SER A 21 -8.40 -16.31 8.56
CA SER A 21 -9.40 -17.37 8.41
C SER A 21 -9.32 -18.33 9.61
N PRO A 22 -10.41 -18.58 10.36
CA PRO A 22 -10.41 -19.41 11.56
C PRO A 22 -10.37 -20.94 11.27
N GLY A 23 -9.86 -21.36 10.10
CA GLY A 23 -9.91 -22.77 9.64
C GLY A 23 -8.61 -23.28 9.02
N GLN A 24 -8.62 -24.55 8.57
CA GLN A 24 -7.46 -25.25 7.99
C GLN A 24 -6.91 -24.63 6.69
N ALA A 25 -7.67 -23.75 6.02
CA ALA A 25 -7.27 -23.13 4.76
C ALA A 25 -6.14 -22.08 4.90
N GLY A 26 -5.75 -21.72 6.13
CA GLY A 26 -4.76 -20.67 6.37
C GLY A 26 -5.28 -19.26 6.08
N PRO A 27 -4.52 -18.21 6.42
CA PRO A 27 -4.91 -16.84 6.16
C PRO A 27 -4.96 -16.56 4.66
N LEU A 28 -5.99 -15.84 4.21
CA LEU A 28 -6.06 -15.34 2.84
C LEU A 28 -5.24 -14.05 2.76
N GLU A 29 -4.19 -14.07 1.96
CA GLU A 29 -3.39 -12.89 1.65
C GLU A 29 -3.37 -12.67 0.14
N LEU A 30 -3.78 -11.49 -0.31
CA LEU A 30 -3.74 -11.11 -1.72
C LEU A 30 -3.54 -9.61 -1.88
N ALA A 31 -2.95 -9.20 -2.99
CA ALA A 31 -2.89 -7.80 -3.40
C ALA A 31 -3.81 -7.55 -4.60
N TYR A 32 -4.62 -6.52 -4.48
CA TYR A 32 -5.42 -5.96 -5.57
C TYR A 32 -4.67 -4.76 -6.14
N VAL A 33 -4.41 -4.77 -7.45
CA VAL A 33 -3.76 -3.65 -8.15
C VAL A 33 -4.70 -3.16 -9.23
N GLU A 34 -5.03 -1.88 -9.19
CA GLU A 34 -5.85 -1.21 -10.19
C GLU A 34 -4.95 -0.44 -11.15
N GLY A 35 -4.84 -0.93 -12.37
CA GLY A 35 -4.19 -0.24 -13.48
C GLY A 35 -5.22 0.45 -14.38
N VAL A 36 -4.74 1.37 -15.21
CA VAL A 36 -5.59 2.17 -16.13
C VAL A 36 -6.40 1.29 -17.10
N ALA A 37 -5.91 0.11 -17.44
CA ALA A 37 -6.54 -0.79 -18.41
C ALA A 37 -6.87 -2.18 -17.84
N GLU A 38 -6.39 -2.51 -16.64
CA GLU A 38 -6.55 -3.85 -16.07
C GLU A 38 -6.64 -3.81 -14.54
N ILE A 39 -7.42 -4.73 -14.01
CA ILE A 39 -7.43 -5.07 -12.59
C ILE A 39 -6.67 -6.38 -12.43
N ARG A 40 -5.73 -6.41 -11.48
CA ARG A 40 -4.93 -7.61 -11.20
C ARG A 40 -5.06 -8.05 -9.75
N TYR A 41 -5.36 -9.33 -9.57
CA TYR A 41 -5.29 -10.01 -8.29
C TYR A 41 -3.97 -10.77 -8.21
N ILE A 42 -3.21 -10.57 -7.13
CA ILE A 42 -1.90 -11.19 -6.91
C ILE A 42 -1.96 -11.97 -5.61
N ASP A 43 -2.01 -13.30 -5.72
CA ASP A 43 -1.96 -14.24 -4.59
C ASP A 43 -0.68 -15.10 -4.59
N ASP A 44 0.10 -15.08 -5.68
CA ASP A 44 1.43 -15.69 -5.71
C ASP A 44 2.31 -15.13 -4.59
N LYS A 45 2.83 -16.01 -3.74
CA LYS A 45 3.56 -15.64 -2.52
C LYS A 45 4.77 -14.74 -2.82
N LYS A 46 5.48 -14.98 -3.92
CA LYS A 46 6.68 -14.22 -4.25
C LYS A 46 6.34 -12.81 -4.73
N ALA A 47 5.34 -12.67 -5.60
CA ALA A 47 4.85 -11.39 -6.07
C ALA A 47 4.14 -10.58 -4.96
N LEU A 48 3.42 -11.26 -4.07
CA LEU A 48 2.75 -10.66 -2.92
C LEU A 48 3.75 -10.09 -1.89
N ALA A 49 4.87 -10.76 -1.66
CA ALA A 49 5.90 -10.32 -0.70
C ALA A 49 6.45 -8.91 -1.00
N ALA A 50 6.54 -8.53 -2.27
CA ALA A 50 6.97 -7.19 -2.68
C ALA A 50 5.96 -6.11 -2.22
N HIS A 51 4.66 -6.37 -2.38
CA HIS A 51 3.58 -5.48 -1.95
C HIS A 51 3.49 -5.38 -0.43
N VAL A 52 3.64 -6.52 0.26
CA VAL A 52 3.73 -6.57 1.72
C VAL A 52 4.90 -5.72 2.24
N THR A 53 6.08 -5.84 1.62
CA THR A 53 7.27 -5.07 2.00
C THR A 53 7.07 -3.58 1.76
N ALA A 54 6.48 -3.21 0.61
CA ALA A 54 6.16 -1.82 0.31
C ALA A 54 5.18 -1.23 1.33
N TRP A 55 4.12 -1.97 1.67
CA TRP A 55 3.17 -1.57 2.71
C TRP A 55 3.85 -1.37 4.07
N ALA A 56 4.68 -2.34 4.49
CA ALA A 56 5.37 -2.27 5.78
C ALA A 56 6.28 -1.04 5.89
N ARG A 57 6.97 -0.66 4.80
CA ARG A 57 7.80 0.55 4.76
C ARG A 57 6.94 1.82 4.90
N LEU A 58 5.82 1.89 4.20
CA LEU A 58 4.90 3.03 4.26
C LEU A 58 4.27 3.16 5.66
N SER A 59 3.79 2.05 6.22
CA SER A 59 3.15 2.05 7.52
C SER A 59 4.13 2.33 8.67
N ALA A 60 5.38 1.87 8.55
CA ALA A 60 6.42 2.17 9.55
C ALA A 60 6.86 3.64 9.52
N ALA A 61 6.76 4.30 8.37
CA ALA A 61 7.03 5.73 8.24
C ALA A 61 5.83 6.61 8.61
N ALA A 62 4.64 6.02 8.78
CA ALA A 62 3.45 6.77 9.14
C ALA A 62 3.50 7.21 10.61
N LEU A 63 3.17 8.49 10.84
CA LEU A 63 3.05 9.02 12.19
C LEU A 63 1.94 8.30 12.96
N ASN A 64 2.16 8.05 14.24
CA ASN A 64 1.07 7.60 15.10
C ASN A 64 0.04 8.72 15.33
N PHE A 65 -1.08 8.40 15.99
CA PHE A 65 -2.18 9.35 16.17
C PHE A 65 -1.75 10.64 16.90
N ALA A 66 -0.98 10.51 17.98
CA ALA A 66 -0.54 11.65 18.77
C ALA A 66 0.45 12.53 17.98
N GLU A 67 1.38 11.90 17.26
CA GLU A 67 2.33 12.59 16.40
C GLU A 67 1.63 13.29 15.23
N THR A 68 0.62 12.64 14.64
CA THR A 68 -0.21 13.22 13.58
C THR A 68 -0.93 14.47 14.07
N ARG A 69 -1.58 14.40 15.24
CA ARG A 69 -2.24 15.57 15.85
C ARG A 69 -1.25 16.73 16.06
N LYS A 70 -0.06 16.43 16.60
CA LYS A 70 0.96 17.44 16.85
C LYS A 70 1.45 18.08 15.55
N PHE A 71 1.70 17.27 14.53
CA PHE A 71 2.11 17.73 13.20
C PHE A 71 1.04 18.64 12.57
N LEU A 72 -0.23 18.22 12.54
CA LEU A 72 -1.32 19.04 11.99
C LEU A 72 -1.49 20.36 12.74
N ALA A 73 -1.37 20.35 14.07
CA ALA A 73 -1.42 21.57 14.88
C ALA A 73 -0.21 22.50 14.63
N GLN A 74 0.96 21.96 14.29
CA GLN A 74 2.10 22.77 13.85
C GLN A 74 1.82 23.43 12.49
N VAL A 75 1.43 22.64 11.48
CA VAL A 75 1.11 23.15 10.14
C VAL A 75 0.03 24.23 10.22
N ALA A 76 -1.03 24.02 11.01
CA ALA A 76 -2.10 25.00 11.17
C ALA A 76 -1.65 26.33 11.82
N ARG A 77 -0.55 26.33 12.58
CA ARG A 77 0.06 27.56 13.11
C ARG A 77 0.91 28.25 12.05
N GLU A 78 1.76 27.49 11.36
CA GLU A 78 2.65 28.00 10.30
C GLU A 78 1.87 28.64 9.14
N PHE A 79 0.66 28.15 8.82
CA PHE A 79 -0.19 28.72 7.77
C PHE A 79 -1.04 29.93 8.20
N LYS A 80 -1.04 30.29 9.49
CA LYS A 80 -1.75 31.47 10.00
C LYS A 80 -0.88 32.72 10.09
N GLU A 81 0.43 32.58 9.95
CA GLU A 81 1.42 33.67 9.82
C GLU A 81 1.64 34.00 8.33
#